data_AF-A0A7C6JNL6-F1
#
_entry.id   AF-A0A7C6JNL6-F1
#
_cell.length_a   1.000
_cell.length_b   1.000
_cell.length_c   1.000
_cell.angle_alpha   90.00
_cell.angle_beta   90.00
_cell.angle_gamma   90.00
#
_symmetry.space_group_name_H-M   'P 1'
#
loop_
_entity.id
_entity.type
_entity.pdbx_description
1 polymer ?
#
loop_
_entity_poly.entity_id
_entity_poly.type
_entity_poly.pdbx_seq_one_letter_code
_entity_poly.pdbx_strand_id
1 'polypeptide(L)'
;MKSKFLLILILLMLVSACTPKVDYGATYTAFWTALPSDTPIPSETPTREPTATLTITPSPTDNITETPTETPTETVTPTVALTARLIWPRAKFGPEHVTWRTSSCPTEGNRLSCEFEYRKDDFGCYVGGTCYDDCGWFYSITTIPPGVTEFSSPCW
;
A
#
# COMPACT_ATOMS: atom_id res chain seq x y z
N MET A 1 -21.09 58.50 5.82
CA MET A 1 -20.78 57.24 6.54
C MET A 1 -20.96 55.98 5.67
N LYS A 2 -21.90 55.95 4.70
CA LYS A 2 -22.21 54.77 3.87
C LYS A 2 -21.15 54.42 2.81
N SER A 3 -20.56 55.44 2.15
CA SER A 3 -19.57 55.25 1.07
C SER A 3 -18.19 54.78 1.59
N LYS A 4 -17.72 55.32 2.72
CA LYS A 4 -16.45 54.88 3.34
C LYS A 4 -16.53 53.44 3.87
N PHE A 5 -17.69 53.04 4.39
CA PHE A 5 -17.92 51.67 4.85
C PHE A 5 -17.97 50.67 3.69
N LEU A 6 -18.60 51.05 2.57
CA LEU A 6 -18.62 50.23 1.35
C LEU A 6 -17.21 50.02 0.77
N LEU A 7 -16.38 51.07 0.78
CA LEU A 7 -14.99 51.00 0.33
C LEU A 7 -14.13 50.05 1.18
N ILE A 8 -14.33 50.05 2.50
CA ILE A 8 -13.63 49.13 3.42
C ILE A 8 -14.06 47.68 3.17
N LEU A 9 -15.35 47.44 2.91
CA LEU A 9 -15.87 46.09 2.64
C LEU A 9 -15.33 45.51 1.33
N ILE A 10 -15.21 46.34 0.29
CA ILE A 10 -14.63 45.94 -1.00
C ILE A 10 -13.13 45.65 -0.85
N LEU A 11 -12.41 46.47 -0.06
CA LEU A 11 -10.99 46.25 0.20
C LEU A 11 -10.73 44.94 0.95
N LEU A 12 -11.59 44.58 1.91
CA LEU A 12 -11.52 43.31 2.65
C LEU A 12 -11.73 42.09 1.76
N MET A 13 -12.62 42.17 0.76
CA MET A 13 -12.84 41.07 -0.20
C MET A 13 -11.64 40.82 -1.13
N LEU A 14 -10.88 41.88 -1.46
CA LEU A 14 -9.74 41.76 -2.38
C LEU A 14 -8.51 41.09 -1.74
N VAL A 15 -8.36 41.14 -0.41
CA VAL A 15 -7.21 40.51 0.29
C VAL A 15 -7.37 39.00 0.49
N SER A 16 -8.58 38.45 0.32
CA SER A 16 -8.89 37.02 0.46
C SER A 16 -8.51 36.17 -0.76
N ALA A 17 -8.14 36.78 -1.90
CA ALA A 17 -7.94 36.07 -3.16
C ALA A 17 -6.49 35.55 -3.38
N CYS A 18 -5.57 35.87 -2.48
CA CYS A 18 -4.18 35.42 -2.58
C CYS A 18 -3.93 34.19 -1.70
N THR A 19 -4.48 33.05 -2.09
CA THR A 19 -4.03 31.73 -1.60
C THR A 19 -2.86 31.26 -2.48
N PRO A 20 -1.69 30.89 -1.92
CA PRO A 20 -0.62 30.34 -2.73
C PRO A 20 -1.10 29.04 -3.38
N LYS A 21 -1.04 28.98 -4.72
CA LYS A 21 -1.22 27.73 -5.45
C LYS A 21 -0.05 26.81 -5.10
N VAL A 22 -0.30 25.82 -4.27
CA VAL A 22 0.65 24.72 -4.04
C VAL A 22 0.63 23.86 -5.30
N ASP A 23 1.69 23.92 -6.09
CA ASP A 23 1.84 23.15 -7.32
C ASP A 23 2.32 21.73 -6.95
N TYR A 24 1.36 20.86 -6.62
CA TYR A 24 1.62 19.48 -6.17
C TYR A 24 2.38 18.62 -7.19
N GLY A 25 2.44 19.06 -8.46
CA GLY A 25 3.18 18.36 -9.52
C GLY A 25 4.71 18.41 -9.34
N ALA A 26 5.25 19.51 -8.80
CA ALA A 26 6.71 19.70 -8.69
C ALA A 26 7.34 18.85 -7.57
N THR A 27 6.59 18.58 -6.50
CA THR A 27 7.06 17.77 -5.36
C THR A 27 7.11 16.27 -5.71
N TYR A 28 6.23 15.81 -6.60
CA TYR A 28 6.20 14.40 -7.05
C TYR A 28 7.44 14.05 -7.90
N THR A 29 7.93 14.98 -8.72
CA THR A 29 9.09 14.72 -9.60
C THR A 29 10.42 14.57 -8.84
N ALA A 30 10.61 15.30 -7.73
CA ALA A 30 11.84 15.22 -6.94
C ALA A 30 11.97 13.88 -6.16
N PHE A 31 10.85 13.25 -5.84
CA PHE A 31 10.81 11.97 -5.13
C PHE A 31 11.30 10.79 -6.02
N TRP A 32 10.97 10.79 -7.31
CA TRP A 32 11.41 9.71 -8.22
C TRP A 32 12.89 9.78 -8.58
N THR A 33 13.53 10.95 -8.47
CA THR A 33 14.96 11.10 -8.82
C THR A 33 15.91 10.61 -7.72
N ALA A 34 15.41 10.36 -6.51
CA ALA A 34 16.21 9.90 -5.37
C ALA A 34 16.01 8.41 -5.05
N LEU A 35 15.26 7.68 -5.87
CA LEU A 35 15.05 6.25 -5.65
C LEU A 35 16.33 5.47 -6.04
N PRO A 36 16.84 4.56 -5.19
CA PRO A 36 18.01 3.76 -5.52
C PRO A 36 17.75 2.93 -6.79
N SER A 37 18.69 3.02 -7.74
CA SER A 37 18.67 2.24 -8.98
C SER A 37 18.88 0.76 -8.70
N ASP A 38 18.11 -0.10 -9.36
CA ASP A 38 18.15 -1.56 -9.18
C ASP A 38 19.58 -2.12 -9.35
N THR A 39 20.04 -2.83 -8.32
CA THR A 39 21.27 -3.61 -8.32
C THR A 39 21.08 -4.84 -9.22
N PRO A 40 22.03 -5.19 -10.11
CA PRO A 40 21.88 -6.35 -10.97
C PRO A 40 21.83 -7.66 -10.16
N ILE A 41 20.86 -8.51 -10.50
CA ILE A 41 20.64 -9.84 -9.91
C ILE A 41 21.76 -10.79 -10.39
N PRO A 42 22.35 -11.63 -9.52
CA PRO A 42 23.41 -12.56 -9.92
C PRO A 42 22.90 -13.61 -10.92
N SER A 43 23.69 -13.88 -11.95
CA SER A 43 23.40 -14.87 -12.98
C SER A 43 23.66 -16.29 -12.46
N GLU A 44 22.64 -17.14 -12.53
CA GLU A 44 22.74 -18.59 -12.25
C GLU A 44 23.84 -19.23 -13.11
N THR A 45 24.82 -19.85 -12.46
CA THR A 45 25.88 -20.63 -13.11
C THR A 45 25.39 -22.07 -13.29
N PRO A 46 25.50 -22.68 -14.49
CA PRO A 46 25.01 -24.04 -14.69
C PRO A 46 25.85 -25.04 -13.88
N THR A 47 25.22 -25.68 -12.90
CA THR A 47 25.80 -26.76 -12.11
C THR A 47 25.76 -28.06 -12.93
N ARG A 48 26.90 -28.72 -13.11
CA ARG A 48 27.01 -29.98 -13.86
C ARG A 48 26.21 -31.10 -13.18
N GLU A 49 25.33 -31.71 -13.95
CA GLU A 49 24.54 -32.90 -13.60
C GLU A 49 25.43 -34.16 -13.51
N PRO A 50 25.31 -34.99 -12.46
CA PRO A 50 26.10 -36.22 -12.34
C PRO A 50 25.57 -37.32 -13.27
N THR A 51 26.45 -37.88 -14.09
CA THR A 51 26.19 -39.06 -14.92
C THR A 51 26.10 -40.32 -14.05
N ALA A 52 24.95 -41.00 -14.05
CA ALA A 52 24.75 -42.24 -13.32
C ALA A 52 25.40 -43.44 -14.03
N THR A 53 26.31 -44.14 -13.33
CA THR A 53 26.86 -45.43 -13.74
C THR A 53 25.96 -46.55 -13.19
N LEU A 54 25.47 -47.44 -14.06
CA LEU A 54 24.65 -48.58 -13.66
C LEU A 54 25.51 -49.71 -13.09
N THR A 55 25.19 -50.13 -11.86
CA THR A 55 25.72 -51.35 -11.22
C THR A 55 24.54 -52.24 -10.82
N ILE A 56 24.55 -53.51 -11.22
CA ILE A 56 23.49 -54.49 -10.97
C ILE A 56 23.84 -55.39 -9.77
N THR A 57 23.01 -55.31 -8.69
CA THR A 57 22.27 -56.38 -7.95
C THR A 57 23.06 -57.55 -7.28
N PRO A 58 22.58 -58.30 -6.23
CA PRO A 58 21.29 -58.31 -5.47
C PRO A 58 21.38 -58.30 -3.91
N SER A 59 20.25 -58.12 -3.20
CA SER A 59 19.69 -59.04 -2.16
C SER A 59 18.52 -58.38 -1.38
N PRO A 60 17.50 -59.12 -0.88
CA PRO A 60 16.24 -58.55 -0.38
C PRO A 60 16.28 -58.28 1.12
N THR A 61 15.86 -57.11 1.58
CA THR A 61 15.57 -56.86 3.01
C THR A 61 14.55 -55.73 3.16
N ASP A 62 13.43 -56.10 3.79
CA ASP A 62 12.39 -55.31 4.46
C ASP A 62 11.96 -53.95 3.89
N ASN A 63 10.78 -53.99 3.30
CA ASN A 63 9.96 -52.84 2.95
C ASN A 63 9.42 -52.17 4.22
N ILE A 64 10.11 -51.14 4.71
CA ILE A 64 9.46 -50.05 5.45
C ILE A 64 9.36 -48.89 4.46
N THR A 65 8.20 -48.78 3.82
CA THR A 65 7.79 -47.58 3.08
C THR A 65 7.54 -46.49 4.12
N GLU A 66 8.53 -45.62 4.33
CA GLU A 66 8.26 -44.30 4.91
C GLU A 66 7.67 -43.43 3.80
N THR A 67 6.36 -43.20 3.88
CA THR A 67 5.67 -42.20 3.07
C THR A 67 6.31 -40.84 3.35
N PRO A 68 6.83 -40.10 2.36
CA PRO A 68 7.29 -38.75 2.58
C PRO A 68 6.11 -37.91 3.08
N THR A 69 6.24 -37.41 4.31
CA THR A 69 5.29 -36.47 4.89
C THR A 69 5.30 -35.20 4.05
N GLU A 70 4.14 -34.79 3.55
CA GLU A 70 3.94 -33.55 2.80
C GLU A 70 4.55 -32.40 3.61
N THR A 71 5.58 -31.75 3.06
CA THR A 71 6.13 -30.51 3.62
C THR A 71 5.03 -29.45 3.54
N PRO A 72 4.71 -28.73 4.63
CA PRO A 72 3.68 -27.71 4.58
C PRO A 72 4.04 -26.70 3.49
N THR A 73 3.16 -26.59 2.49
CA THR A 73 3.19 -25.48 1.55
C THR A 73 3.11 -24.20 2.38
N GLU A 74 4.15 -23.38 2.35
CA GLU A 74 4.09 -22.08 2.98
C GLU A 74 2.97 -21.28 2.32
N THR A 75 1.88 -21.10 3.05
CA THR A 75 0.84 -20.15 2.72
C THR A 75 1.48 -18.78 2.72
N VAL A 76 1.85 -18.28 1.54
CA VAL A 76 2.28 -16.90 1.34
C VAL A 76 1.13 -16.03 1.83
N THR A 77 1.24 -15.52 3.05
CA THR A 77 0.29 -14.57 3.60
C THR A 77 0.53 -13.25 2.87
N PRO A 78 -0.30 -12.86 1.89
CA PRO A 78 -0.11 -11.61 1.20
C PRO A 78 -0.70 -10.52 2.09
N THR A 79 0.03 -10.10 3.14
CA THR A 79 -0.56 -9.10 4.05
C THR A 79 0.47 -8.16 4.70
N VAL A 80 1.68 -8.59 5.05
CA VAL A 80 2.57 -7.73 5.87
C VAL A 80 3.31 -6.67 5.05
N ALA A 81 3.86 -7.02 3.88
CA ALA A 81 4.62 -6.06 3.07
C ALA A 81 3.74 -4.98 2.42
N LEU A 82 2.46 -5.30 2.15
CA LEU A 82 1.53 -4.34 1.58
C LEU A 82 0.92 -3.40 2.64
N THR A 83 0.62 -3.92 3.83
CA THR A 83 0.20 -3.08 4.97
C THR A 83 1.31 -2.15 5.45
N ALA A 84 2.59 -2.51 5.28
CA ALA A 84 3.72 -1.63 5.58
C ALA A 84 3.78 -0.35 4.72
N ARG A 85 3.07 -0.30 3.59
CA ARG A 85 2.91 0.93 2.77
C ARG A 85 1.73 1.81 3.19
N LEU A 86 0.91 1.36 4.15
CA LEU A 86 -0.17 2.13 4.75
C LEU A 86 0.39 2.99 5.89
N ILE A 87 1.04 4.10 5.54
CA ILE A 87 1.71 4.97 6.51
C ILE A 87 0.68 5.94 7.13
N TRP A 88 -0.12 5.44 8.10
CA TRP A 88 -0.87 6.32 9.03
C TRP A 88 -0.53 5.99 10.48
N PRO A 89 0.72 6.25 10.92
CA PRO A 89 1.16 5.92 12.27
C PRO A 89 0.36 6.60 13.40
N ARG A 90 -0.49 7.60 13.07
CA ARG A 90 -1.35 8.31 14.01
C ARG A 90 -2.85 8.00 13.87
N ALA A 91 -3.24 7.20 12.87
CA ALA A 91 -4.61 6.70 12.79
C ALA A 91 -4.75 5.46 13.65
N LYS A 92 -5.90 5.29 14.33
CA LYS A 92 -6.27 4.00 14.91
C LYS A 92 -6.72 3.08 13.78
N PHE A 93 -5.86 2.16 13.33
CA PHE A 93 -6.19 1.19 12.28
C PHE A 93 -5.55 -0.17 12.55
N GLY A 94 -6.15 -1.21 11.96
CA GLY A 94 -5.70 -2.59 12.03
C GLY A 94 -6.22 -3.38 10.83
N PRO A 95 -5.79 -4.64 10.63
CA PRO A 95 -6.20 -5.47 9.49
C PRO A 95 -7.72 -5.62 9.34
N GLU A 96 -8.45 -5.60 10.45
CA GLU A 96 -9.92 -5.66 10.51
C GLU A 96 -10.63 -4.50 9.80
N HIS A 97 -9.92 -3.39 9.59
CA HIS A 97 -10.45 -2.20 8.92
C HIS A 97 -10.18 -2.20 7.41
N VAL A 98 -9.48 -3.21 6.89
CA VAL A 98 -9.06 -3.28 5.49
C VAL A 98 -9.89 -4.33 4.76
N THR A 99 -10.53 -3.92 3.68
CA THR A 99 -11.22 -4.83 2.76
C THR A 99 -10.39 -4.97 1.50
N TRP A 100 -9.94 -6.18 1.19
CA TRP A 100 -9.11 -6.49 0.03
C TRP A 100 -9.95 -7.00 -1.14
N ARG A 101 -9.46 -6.76 -2.36
CA ARG A 101 -9.93 -7.49 -3.54
C ARG A 101 -9.71 -8.99 -3.36
N THR A 102 -10.73 -9.78 -3.73
CA THR A 102 -10.70 -11.24 -3.65
C THR A 102 -10.33 -11.93 -4.96
N SER A 103 -10.33 -11.18 -6.06
CA SER A 103 -9.87 -11.63 -7.37
C SER A 103 -8.45 -11.16 -7.65
N SER A 104 -7.67 -12.00 -8.33
CA SER A 104 -6.32 -11.68 -8.77
C SER A 104 -6.26 -11.37 -10.26
N CYS A 105 -5.16 -10.75 -10.68
CA CYS A 105 -4.86 -10.43 -12.08
C CYS A 105 -3.34 -10.44 -12.28
N PRO A 106 -2.84 -10.52 -13.53
CA PRO A 106 -1.40 -10.56 -13.79
C PRO A 106 -0.61 -9.30 -13.38
N THR A 107 -1.28 -8.16 -13.22
CA THR A 107 -0.67 -6.86 -12.90
C THR A 107 -1.10 -6.32 -11.54
N GLU A 108 -1.43 -7.22 -10.61
CA GLU A 108 -1.91 -6.87 -9.28
C GLU A 108 -0.91 -6.00 -8.50
N GLY A 109 -1.41 -4.91 -7.91
CA GLY A 109 -0.61 -3.94 -7.16
C GLY A 109 0.19 -2.94 -8.01
N ASN A 110 0.16 -3.05 -9.34
CA ASN A 110 0.82 -2.09 -10.23
C ASN A 110 0.05 -0.76 -10.31
N ARG A 111 0.79 0.36 -10.37
CA ARG A 111 0.25 1.74 -10.49
C ARG A 111 -0.85 2.05 -9.48
N LEU A 112 -0.59 1.74 -8.21
CA LEU A 112 -1.52 2.00 -7.13
C LEU A 112 -1.84 3.49 -6.99
N SER A 113 -3.11 3.84 -7.12
CA SER A 113 -3.66 5.18 -6.93
C SER A 113 -4.74 5.13 -5.86
N CYS A 114 -4.71 6.06 -4.90
CA CYS A 114 -5.58 6.03 -3.74
C CYS A 114 -6.22 7.40 -3.49
N GLU A 115 -7.48 7.37 -3.09
CA GLU A 115 -8.18 8.53 -2.52
C GLU A 115 -8.33 8.30 -1.03
N PHE A 116 -7.90 9.29 -0.23
CA PHE A 116 -7.94 9.23 1.22
C PHE A 116 -8.71 10.40 1.81
N GLU A 117 -9.40 10.10 2.89
CA GLU A 117 -10.06 11.05 3.76
C GLU A 117 -9.55 10.85 5.18
N TYR A 118 -9.22 11.95 5.85
CA TYR A 118 -8.86 11.94 7.26
C TYR A 118 -9.92 12.69 8.04
N ARG A 119 -10.40 12.05 9.11
CA ARG A 119 -11.32 12.65 10.07
C ARG A 119 -10.71 12.62 11.45
N LYS A 120 -11.21 13.48 12.34
CA LYS A 120 -10.82 13.46 13.75
C LYS A 120 -11.96 13.81 14.67
N ASP A 121 -11.76 13.52 15.93
CA ASP A 121 -12.54 14.01 17.07
C ASP A 121 -11.61 14.11 18.29
N ASP A 122 -12.19 14.33 19.47
CA ASP A 122 -11.45 14.39 20.74
C ASP A 122 -10.76 13.05 21.11
N PHE A 123 -11.12 11.92 20.47
CA PHE A 123 -10.64 10.58 20.77
C PHE A 123 -9.57 10.06 19.80
N GLY A 124 -9.38 10.72 18.65
CA GLY A 124 -8.25 10.45 17.77
C GLY A 124 -8.46 10.86 16.32
N CYS A 125 -7.61 10.30 15.46
CA CYS A 125 -7.70 10.43 14.01
C CYS A 125 -8.12 9.11 13.37
N TYR A 126 -8.89 9.25 12.30
CA TYR A 126 -9.46 8.17 11.51
C TYR A 126 -9.12 8.36 10.05
N VAL A 127 -9.06 7.24 9.32
CA VAL A 127 -8.76 7.20 7.89
C VAL A 127 -9.85 6.44 7.17
N GLY A 128 -10.35 7.03 6.09
CA GLY A 128 -11.13 6.37 5.06
C GLY A 128 -10.33 6.40 3.78
N GLY A 129 -10.37 5.35 2.98
CA GLY A 129 -9.71 5.37 1.70
C GLY A 129 -10.09 4.23 0.78
N THR A 130 -9.93 4.47 -0.51
CA THR A 130 -10.10 3.47 -1.55
C THR A 130 -8.95 3.57 -2.53
N CYS A 131 -8.34 2.42 -2.83
CA CYS A 131 -7.21 2.30 -3.71
C CYS A 131 -7.54 1.42 -4.91
N TYR A 132 -7.00 1.83 -6.06
CA TYR A 132 -7.14 1.17 -7.33
C TYR A 132 -5.74 0.86 -7.88
N ASP A 133 -5.57 -0.32 -8.42
CA ASP A 133 -4.40 -0.71 -9.21
C ASP A 133 -4.81 -0.82 -10.70
N ASP A 134 -3.89 -1.29 -11.54
CA ASP A 134 -4.15 -1.55 -12.96
C ASP A 134 -5.32 -2.49 -13.25
N CYS A 135 -5.73 -3.29 -12.27
CA CYS A 135 -6.81 -4.25 -12.39
C CYS A 135 -8.14 -3.73 -11.83
N GLY A 136 -8.18 -2.47 -11.38
CA GLY A 136 -9.35 -1.83 -10.81
C GLY A 136 -9.25 -1.74 -9.30
N TRP A 137 -10.38 -1.89 -8.60
CA TRP A 137 -10.41 -1.76 -7.15
C TRP A 137 -9.46 -2.76 -6.50
N PHE A 138 -8.63 -2.31 -5.57
CA PHE A 138 -7.59 -3.14 -4.97
C PHE A 138 -7.82 -3.34 -3.47
N TYR A 139 -8.04 -2.26 -2.72
CA TYR A 139 -8.53 -2.35 -1.35
C TYR A 139 -9.23 -1.06 -0.93
N SER A 140 -10.01 -1.15 0.15
CA SER A 140 -10.54 -0.01 0.88
C SER A 140 -10.22 -0.14 2.36
N ILE A 141 -10.12 1.00 3.03
CA ILE A 141 -9.96 1.10 4.47
C ILE A 141 -11.04 2.01 5.01
N THR A 142 -11.61 1.65 6.15
CA THR A 142 -12.44 2.58 6.91
C THR A 142 -12.24 2.38 8.39
N THR A 143 -11.80 3.45 9.06
CA THR A 143 -11.77 3.53 10.53
C THR A 143 -12.68 4.63 11.06
N ILE A 144 -13.32 5.41 10.17
CA ILE A 144 -14.16 6.56 10.50
C ILE A 144 -15.48 6.06 11.10
N PRO A 145 -15.73 6.26 12.40
CA PRO A 145 -16.98 5.87 13.03
C PRO A 145 -18.14 6.76 12.57
N PRO A 146 -19.38 6.26 12.63
CA PRO A 146 -20.57 7.09 12.42
C PRO A 146 -20.57 8.30 13.37
N GLY A 147 -20.83 9.49 12.83
CA GLY A 147 -20.91 10.73 13.60
C GLY A 147 -19.61 11.55 13.68
N VAL A 148 -18.47 10.97 13.29
CA VAL A 148 -17.22 11.74 13.18
C VAL A 148 -17.24 12.52 11.87
N THR A 149 -17.35 13.86 11.98
CA THR A 149 -17.56 14.73 10.83
C THR A 149 -16.45 15.75 10.58
N GLU A 150 -15.55 15.98 11.53
CA GLU A 150 -14.46 16.94 11.38
C GLU A 150 -13.37 16.37 10.47
N PHE A 151 -12.97 17.14 9.45
CA PHE A 151 -11.87 16.81 8.54
C PHE A 151 -10.51 17.18 9.13
N SER A 152 -9.47 16.43 8.77
CA SER A 152 -8.10 16.72 9.15
C SER A 152 -7.13 16.59 7.97
N SER A 153 -5.93 17.18 8.13
CA SER A 153 -4.76 16.76 7.36
C SER A 153 -4.32 15.37 7.83
N PRO A 154 -3.48 14.62 7.07
CA PRO A 154 -3.08 13.25 7.38
C PRO A 154 -2.72 12.99 8.85
N CYS A 155 -3.74 12.64 9.63
CA CYS A 155 -3.74 12.57 11.08
C CYS A 155 -2.90 13.64 11.81
N TRP A 156 -3.17 14.91 11.53
CA TRP A 156 -2.63 16.09 12.22
C TRP A 156 -3.71 16.90 12.96
#